data_AF-A0A966PY16-F1
#
_entry.id   AF-A0A966PY16-F1
#
_cell.length_a   1.000
_cell.length_b   1.000
_cell.length_c   1.000
_cell.angle_alpha   90.00
_cell.angle_beta   90.00
_cell.angle_gamma   90.00
#
_symmetry.space_group_name_H-M   'P 1'
#
loop_
_entity.id
_entity.type
_entity.pdbx_description
1 polymer ?
#
loop_
_entity_poly.entity_id
_entity_poly.type
_entity_poly.pdbx_seq_one_letter_code
_entity_poly.pdbx_strand_id
1 'polypeptide(L)'
;MFDLVETANAQSASKIMSNPTVSGLIAKISDNILNPIIGVVFFGAFVVFVYGIVKMIANEEDSEERTHGKNSILWGVIGMFIMLSAFGIIRLISNTLEVPDPFL
;
A
#
# COMPACT_ATOMS: atom_id res chain seq x y z
N MET A 1 31.94 -33.16 20.88
CA MET A 1 31.47 -33.88 19.66
C MET A 1 29.97 -33.71 19.45
N PHE A 2 29.14 -33.72 20.50
CA PHE A 2 27.69 -33.48 20.40
C PHE A 2 27.31 -32.00 20.14
N ASP A 3 28.06 -31.03 20.68
CA ASP A 3 27.81 -29.59 20.44
C ASP A 3 27.97 -29.16 18.97
N LEU A 4 28.83 -29.85 18.21
CA LEU A 4 29.06 -29.53 16.80
C LEU A 4 27.88 -29.96 15.91
N VAL A 5 27.10 -30.96 16.34
CA VAL A 5 25.90 -31.43 15.63
C VAL A 5 24.72 -30.50 15.91
N GLU A 6 24.60 -29.99 17.15
CA GLU A 6 23.54 -29.05 17.55
C GLU A 6 23.74 -27.65 16.95
N THR A 7 24.98 -27.15 16.93
CA THR A 7 25.33 -25.89 16.25
C THR A 7 25.22 -26.00 14.72
N ALA A 8 25.55 -27.15 14.13
CA ALA A 8 25.32 -27.41 12.70
C ALA A 8 23.83 -27.46 12.33
N ASN A 9 22.97 -28.00 13.22
CA ASN A 9 21.52 -28.02 13.03
C ASN A 9 20.90 -26.63 13.26
N ALA A 10 21.40 -25.85 14.22
CA ALA A 10 20.99 -24.46 14.47
C ALA A 10 21.39 -23.51 13.32
N GLN A 11 22.59 -23.67 12.74
CA GLN A 11 22.99 -22.93 11.54
C GLN A 11 22.21 -23.36 10.29
N SER A 12 21.85 -24.64 10.17
CA SER A 12 21.02 -25.13 9.08
C SER A 12 19.57 -24.63 9.20
N ALA A 13 19.00 -24.62 10.40
CA ALA A 13 17.68 -24.04 10.68
C ALA A 13 17.67 -22.51 10.46
N SER A 14 18.71 -21.81 10.92
CA SER A 14 18.90 -20.38 10.63
C SER A 14 19.02 -20.12 9.13
N LYS A 15 19.72 -20.96 8.36
CA LYS A 15 19.93 -20.80 6.92
C LYS A 15 18.71 -21.15 6.06
N ILE A 16 17.83 -22.03 6.56
CA ILE A 16 16.53 -22.33 5.96
C ILE A 16 15.48 -21.25 6.33
N MET A 17 15.53 -20.70 7.55
CA MET A 17 14.68 -19.60 8.00
C MET A 17 15.13 -18.22 7.46
N SER A 18 16.43 -18.05 7.24
CA SER A 18 17.07 -16.92 6.57
C SER A 18 17.37 -17.24 5.11
N ASN A 19 16.62 -18.14 4.46
CA ASN A 19 16.86 -18.45 3.06
C ASN A 19 16.62 -17.15 2.26
N PRO A 20 17.68 -16.51 1.73
CA PRO A 20 17.58 -15.23 1.05
C PRO A 20 16.71 -15.34 -0.21
N THR A 21 16.38 -16.55 -0.65
CA THR A 21 15.49 -16.81 -1.77
C THR A 21 14.02 -16.57 -1.41
N VAL A 22 13.50 -17.01 -0.26
CA VAL A 22 12.06 -16.82 0.05
C VAL A 22 11.80 -15.39 0.54
N SER A 23 12.59 -14.92 1.51
CA SER A 23 12.51 -13.54 1.96
C SER A 23 12.90 -12.55 0.87
N GLY A 24 13.85 -12.89 -0.01
CA GLY A 24 14.22 -12.04 -1.14
C GLY A 24 13.20 -12.03 -2.27
N LEU A 25 12.45 -13.11 -2.50
CA LEU A 25 11.33 -13.10 -3.45
C LEU A 25 10.17 -12.27 -2.91
N ILE A 26 9.81 -12.45 -1.63
CA ILE A 26 8.74 -11.67 -0.98
C ILE A 26 9.10 -10.18 -0.94
N ALA A 27 10.35 -9.84 -0.60
CA ALA A 27 10.83 -8.46 -0.61
C ALA A 27 10.79 -7.86 -2.02
N LYS A 28 11.30 -8.58 -3.04
CA LYS A 28 11.26 -8.11 -4.43
C LYS A 28 9.85 -7.93 -4.97
N ILE A 29 8.91 -8.80 -4.58
CA ILE A 29 7.51 -8.71 -4.98
C ILE A 29 6.86 -7.50 -4.32
N SER A 30 7.09 -7.29 -3.02
CA SER A 30 6.55 -6.13 -2.31
C SER A 30 7.08 -4.81 -2.88
N ASP A 31 8.38 -4.75 -3.16
CA ASP A 31 9.04 -3.52 -3.58
C ASP A 31 8.76 -3.16 -5.04
N ASN A 32 8.77 -4.15 -5.95
CA ASN A 32 8.59 -3.90 -7.38
C ASN A 32 7.14 -3.89 -7.85
N ILE A 33 6.19 -4.42 -7.07
CA ILE A 33 4.78 -4.54 -7.50
C ILE A 33 3.88 -3.72 -6.61
N LEU A 34 4.03 -3.80 -5.28
CA LEU A 34 3.12 -3.13 -4.36
C LEU A 34 3.32 -1.61 -4.36
N ASN A 35 4.57 -1.16 -4.29
CA ASN A 35 4.92 0.26 -4.27
C ASN A 35 4.42 1.02 -5.53
N PRO A 36 4.69 0.56 -6.77
CA PRO A 36 4.18 1.26 -7.96
C PRO A 36 2.66 1.16 -8.11
N ILE A 37 2.03 0.04 -7.74
CA ILE A 37 0.56 -0.09 -7.83
C ILE A 37 -0.12 0.91 -6.89
N ILE A 38 0.34 1.04 -5.65
CA ILE A 38 -0.19 2.04 -4.70
C ILE A 38 -0.07 3.44 -5.30
N GLY A 39 1.09 3.79 -5.86
CA GLY A 39 1.33 5.11 -6.47
C GLY A 39 0.38 5.40 -7.64
N VAL A 40 0.19 4.42 -8.53
CA VAL A 40 -0.72 4.56 -9.69
C VAL A 40 -2.17 4.68 -9.25
N VAL A 41 -2.62 3.86 -8.30
CA VAL A 41 -4.00 3.91 -7.79
C VAL A 41 -4.25 5.22 -7.04
N PHE A 42 -3.29 5.69 -6.24
CA PHE A 42 -3.40 6.98 -5.56
C PHE A 42 -3.50 8.14 -6.56
N PHE A 43 -2.66 8.15 -7.59
CA PHE A 43 -2.73 9.15 -8.65
C PHE A 43 -4.07 9.10 -9.40
N GLY A 44 -4.55 7.91 -9.75
CA GLY A 44 -5.86 7.72 -10.38
C GLY A 44 -7.02 8.21 -9.51
N ALA A 45 -7.03 7.85 -8.22
CA ALA A 45 -8.04 8.31 -7.26
C ALA A 45 -8.00 9.84 -7.07
N PHE A 46 -6.81 10.43 -7.01
CA PHE A 46 -6.63 11.88 -6.92
C PHE A 46 -7.18 12.59 -8.16
N VAL A 47 -6.92 12.08 -9.36
CA VAL A 47 -7.47 12.64 -10.61
C VAL A 47 -8.99 12.57 -10.63
N VAL A 48 -9.59 11.44 -10.26
CA VAL A 48 -11.06 11.29 -10.19
C VAL A 48 -11.66 12.24 -9.16
N PHE A 49 -11.01 12.41 -8.02
CA PHE A 49 -11.42 13.36 -6.98
C PHE A 49 -11.40 14.81 -7.49
N VAL A 50 -10.30 15.26 -8.09
CA VAL A 50 -10.17 16.61 -8.65
C VAL A 50 -11.18 16.82 -9.79
N TYR A 51 -11.34 15.85 -10.68
CA TYR A 51 -12.33 15.90 -11.76
C TYR A 51 -13.76 16.02 -11.22
N GLY A 52 -14.10 15.30 -10.14
CA GLY A 52 -15.39 15.40 -9.47
C GLY A 52 -15.67 16.81 -8.92
N ILE A 53 -14.66 17.44 -8.30
CA ILE A 53 -14.76 18.83 -7.80
C ILE A 53 -14.99 19.81 -8.94
N VAL A 54 -14.16 19.73 -9.99
CA VAL A 54 -14.27 20.62 -11.16
C VAL A 54 -15.64 20.47 -11.82
N LYS A 55 -16.11 19.24 -12.00
CA LYS A 55 -17.43 18.95 -12.58
C LYS A 55 -18.57 19.50 -11.72
N MET A 56 -18.48 19.40 -10.39
CA MET A 56 -19.49 19.93 -9.47
C MET A 56 -19.57 21.46 -9.50
N ILE A 57 -18.43 22.15 -9.65
CA ILE A 57 -18.37 23.62 -9.70
C ILE A 57 -18.79 24.13 -11.09
N ALA A 58 -18.40 23.47 -12.16
CA ALA A 58 -18.68 23.91 -13.53
C ALA A 58 -20.16 23.77 -13.92
N ASN A 59 -20.88 22.78 -13.38
CA ASN A 59 -22.27 22.47 -13.74
C ASN A 59 -23.26 22.83 -12.63
N GLU A 60 -23.12 24.04 -12.06
CA GLU A 60 -23.92 24.45 -10.91
C GLU A 60 -25.43 24.61 -11.21
N GLU A 61 -25.78 24.91 -12.45
CA GLU A 61 -27.15 25.20 -12.90
C GLU A 61 -27.95 23.94 -13.30
N ASP A 62 -27.29 22.81 -13.58
CA ASP A 62 -27.94 21.59 -14.07
C ASP A 62 -28.01 20.50 -12.97
N SER A 63 -29.22 20.20 -12.51
CA SER A 63 -29.48 19.27 -11.40
C SER A 63 -28.98 17.84 -11.63
N GLU A 64 -28.91 17.41 -12.89
CA GLU A 64 -28.51 16.05 -13.26
C GLU A 64 -26.98 15.90 -13.22
N GLU A 65 -26.27 16.87 -13.80
CA GLU A 65 -24.80 16.96 -13.77
C GLU A 65 -24.27 17.17 -12.34
N ARG A 66 -25.02 17.88 -11.50
CA ARG A 66 -24.71 18.09 -10.07
C ARG A 66 -24.82 16.80 -9.27
N THR A 67 -25.73 15.90 -9.63
CA THR A 67 -25.83 14.56 -9.03
C THR A 67 -24.67 13.67 -9.47
N HIS A 68 -24.27 13.76 -10.74
CA HIS A 68 -23.08 13.07 -11.24
C HIS A 68 -21.78 13.55 -10.58
N GLY A 69 -21.59 14.87 -10.42
CA GLY A 69 -20.41 15.43 -9.76
C GLY A 69 -20.28 14.98 -8.30
N LYS A 70 -21.39 14.94 -7.55
CA LYS A 70 -21.42 14.41 -6.18
C LYS A 70 -21.00 12.95 -6.11
N ASN A 71 -21.46 12.12 -7.04
CA ASN A 71 -21.09 10.71 -7.10
C ASN A 71 -19.59 10.54 -7.41
N SER A 72 -19.03 11.34 -8.31
CA SER A 72 -17.58 11.32 -8.60
C SER A 72 -16.72 11.72 -7.40
N ILE A 73 -17.15 12.73 -6.63
CA ILE A 73 -16.48 13.11 -5.38
C ILE A 73 -16.55 11.98 -4.37
N LEU A 74 -17.71 11.35 -4.19
CA LEU A 74 -17.88 10.25 -3.23
C LEU A 74 -16.95 9.09 -3.54
N TRP A 75 -16.85 8.70 -4.82
CA TRP A 75 -15.91 7.68 -5.28
C TRP A 75 -14.44 8.07 -5.06
N GLY A 76 -14.09 9.35 -5.28
CA GLY A 76 -12.75 9.86 -4.98
C GLY A 76 -12.41 9.83 -3.48
N VAL A 77 -13.35 10.24 -2.62
CA VAL A 77 -13.18 10.24 -1.15
C VAL A 77 -13.02 8.82 -0.62
N ILE A 78 -13.79 7.86 -1.12
CA ILE A 78 -13.65 6.44 -0.75
C ILE A 78 -12.26 5.94 -1.14
N GLY A 79 -11.77 6.28 -2.34
CA GLY A 79 -10.41 5.96 -2.77
C GLY A 79 -9.34 6.54 -1.85
N MET A 80 -9.45 7.82 -1.49
CA MET A 80 -8.51 8.46 -0.56
C MET A 80 -8.58 7.86 0.85
N PHE A 81 -9.76 7.53 1.34
CA PHE A 81 -9.95 6.90 2.66
C PHE A 81 -9.25 5.54 2.74
N ILE A 82 -9.38 4.71 1.70
CA ILE A 82 -8.70 3.40 1.63
C ILE A 82 -7.18 3.59 1.65
N MET A 83 -6.65 4.56 0.91
CA MET A 83 -5.21 4.83 0.88
C MET A 83 -4.68 5.34 2.22
N LEU A 84 -5.38 6.27 2.87
CA LEU A 84 -5.01 6.76 4.20
C LEU A 84 -5.07 5.66 5.26
N SER A 85 -6.10 4.80 5.19
CA SER A 85 -6.24 3.65 6.08
C SER A 85 -5.09 2.65 5.90
N ALA A 86 -4.78 2.27 4.66
CA ALA A 86 -3.67 1.38 4.36
C ALA A 86 -2.34 1.96 4.85
N PHE A 87 -2.04 3.22 4.50
CA PHE A 87 -0.79 3.88 4.91
C PHE A 87 -0.67 4.01 6.44
N GLY A 88 -1.78 4.33 7.12
CA GLY A 88 -1.83 4.40 8.58
C GLY A 88 -1.56 3.05 9.23
N ILE A 89 -2.18 1.98 8.74
CA ILE A 89 -1.98 0.62 9.28
C ILE A 89 -0.56 0.14 9.04
N ILE A 90 -0.04 0.32 7.82
CA ILE A 90 1.34 -0.07 7.47
C ILE A 90 2.33 0.65 8.37
N ARG A 91 2.18 1.97 8.53
CA ARG A 91 3.09 2.77 9.36
C ARG A 91 2.97 2.41 10.83
N LEU A 92 1.77 2.08 11.31
CA LEU A 92 1.56 1.58 12.66
C LEU A 92 2.31 0.26 12.90
N ILE A 93 2.22 -0.67 11.94
CA ILE A 93 2.91 -1.97 12.01
C ILE A 93 4.42 -1.78 11.92
N SER A 94 4.93 -0.99 10.97
CA SER A 94 6.36 -0.68 10.83
C SER A 94 6.95 -0.06 12.10
N ASN A 95 6.24 0.91 12.70
CA ASN A 95 6.66 1.51 13.97
C ASN A 95 6.62 0.52 15.15
N THR A 96 5.65 -0.39 15.16
CA THR A 96 5.53 -1.41 16.22
C THR A 96 6.63 -2.46 16.13
N LEU A 97 7.09 -2.77 14.91
CA LEU A 97 8.09 -3.79 14.64
C LEU A 97 9.51 -3.22 14.46
N GLU A 98 9.70 -1.90 14.60
CA GLU A 98 10.96 -1.17 14.34
C GLU A 98 11.58 -1.52 12.98
N VAL A 99 10.75 -1.81 11.98
CA VAL A 99 11.19 -2.14 10.63
C VAL A 99 11.06 -0.89 9.76
N PRO A 100 12.07 -0.54 8.93
CA PRO A 100 11.97 0.53 7.96
C PRO A 100 10.69 0.41 7.14
N ASP A 101 9.94 1.50 7.03
CA ASP A 101 8.70 1.55 6.28
C ASP A 101 8.98 1.32 4.80
N PRO A 102 8.44 0.26 4.17
CA PRO A 102 8.78 -0.10 2.78
C PRO A 102 8.23 0.88 1.73
N PHE A 103 7.72 2.03 2.15
CA PHE A 103 7.10 3.05 1.31
C PHE A 103 7.77 4.43 1.45
N LEU A 104 8.78 4.58 2.32
CA LEU A 104 9.59 5.79 2.54
C LEU A 104 11.07 5.42 2.83
#